data_AF-A0A0F8W353-F1
#
_entry.id   AF-A0A0F8W353-F1
#
_cell.length_a   1.000
_cell.length_b   1.000
_cell.length_c   1.000
_cell.angle_alpha   90.00
_cell.angle_beta   90.00
_cell.angle_gamma   90.00
#
_symmetry.space_group_name_H-M   'P 1'
#
loop_
_entity.id
_entity.type
_entity.pdbx_description
1 polymer ?
#
loop_
_entity_poly.entity_id
_entity_poly.type
_entity_poly.pdbx_seq_one_letter_code
_entity_poly.pdbx_strand_id
1 'polypeptide(L)'
;MGKDIEKQLMKAEKLYKAMQYKRAAKLYNSLGSKFLDLNNFELAKDCFFNAAIGLINEEKYLRALDSLRNAGNASLVKNNYLEAQKFFTDALEYVHSVRNITERNFYYVFFSCLSYLCSFVKGKGEEGINLIKKIKSYVDDEYFKENPLIRLIKDITIAIKDKNNKYLEKIEKEFDQIKFFEGELNLAKRVLVIVKTHVSLITKLSIDKDVYTTNDLITLMIEIDSKPLLDNLMHPFYNYYLKELKISKIRLILSDNLTSHKRPELPVIIKPGQNHQLEFLIKPHFQMEKTFIGPIT
;
A
#
# COMPACT_ATOMS: atom_id res chain seq x y z
N MET A 1 4.30 -36.44 -11.45
CA MET A 1 3.26 -35.53 -11.99
C MET A 1 3.80 -34.30 -12.75
N GLY A 2 5.09 -33.93 -12.71
CA GLY A 2 5.60 -32.69 -13.35
C GLY A 2 5.92 -32.72 -14.86
N LYS A 3 6.14 -33.89 -15.47
CA LYS A 3 6.61 -34.00 -16.88
C LYS A 3 5.63 -33.49 -17.95
N ASP A 4 4.35 -33.34 -17.63
CA ASP A 4 3.33 -32.86 -18.57
C ASP A 4 3.22 -31.32 -18.56
N ILE A 5 3.38 -30.68 -17.39
CA ILE A 5 3.27 -29.23 -17.23
C ILE A 5 4.45 -28.52 -17.90
N GLU A 6 5.67 -29.00 -17.73
CA GLU A 6 6.86 -28.44 -18.39
C GLU A 6 6.77 -28.52 -19.91
N LYS A 7 6.28 -29.65 -20.44
CA LYS A 7 6.03 -29.81 -21.89
C LYS A 7 4.97 -28.84 -22.39
N GLN A 8 3.91 -28.61 -21.61
CA GLN A 8 2.87 -27.63 -21.94
C GLN A 8 3.42 -26.20 -21.92
N LEU A 9 4.31 -25.86 -20.98
CA LEU A 9 4.96 -24.56 -20.91
C LEU A 9 5.85 -24.31 -22.13
N MET A 10 6.74 -25.27 -22.47
CA MET A 10 7.55 -25.19 -23.68
C MET A 10 6.70 -25.08 -24.95
N LYS A 11 5.54 -25.75 -24.98
CA LYS A 11 4.58 -25.62 -26.09
C LYS A 11 3.98 -24.23 -26.16
N ALA A 12 3.62 -23.62 -25.03
CA ALA A 12 3.10 -22.25 -24.98
C ALA A 12 4.14 -21.24 -25.51
N GLU A 13 5.41 -21.39 -25.10
CA GLU A 13 6.52 -20.57 -25.59
C GLU A 13 6.72 -20.71 -27.10
N LYS A 14 6.71 -21.94 -27.63
CA LYS A 14 6.82 -22.19 -29.07
C LYS A 14 5.67 -21.57 -29.85
N LEU A 15 4.45 -21.69 -29.34
CA LEU A 15 3.27 -21.06 -29.96
C LEU A 15 3.39 -19.53 -29.95
N TYR A 16 3.88 -18.95 -28.85
CA TYR A 16 4.08 -17.51 -28.75
C TYR A 16 5.14 -17.00 -29.73
N LYS A 17 6.29 -17.67 -29.80
CA LYS A 17 7.37 -17.35 -30.78
C LYS A 17 6.91 -17.50 -32.22
N ALA A 18 5.97 -18.42 -32.49
CA ALA A 18 5.33 -18.58 -33.79
C ALA A 18 4.16 -17.60 -34.04
N MET A 19 4.03 -16.54 -33.23
CA MET A 19 2.97 -15.52 -33.31
C MET A 19 1.53 -16.09 -33.19
N GLN A 20 1.36 -17.30 -32.67
CA GLN A 20 0.03 -17.88 -32.40
C GLN A 20 -0.50 -17.41 -31.03
N TYR A 21 -0.60 -16.09 -30.85
CA TYR A 21 -0.80 -15.46 -29.55
C TYR A 21 -2.08 -15.92 -28.85
N LYS A 22 -3.21 -15.98 -29.56
CA LYS A 22 -4.47 -16.51 -29.00
C LYS A 22 -4.33 -17.92 -28.39
N ARG A 23 -3.60 -18.82 -29.06
CA ARG A 23 -3.39 -20.20 -28.58
C ARG A 23 -2.39 -20.25 -27.44
N ALA A 24 -1.31 -19.49 -27.55
CA ALA A 24 -0.31 -19.36 -26.50
C ALA A 24 -0.94 -18.82 -25.21
N ALA A 25 -1.70 -17.73 -25.28
CA ALA A 25 -2.34 -17.11 -24.12
C ALA A 25 -3.33 -18.03 -23.41
N LYS A 26 -4.13 -18.81 -24.16
CA LYS A 26 -5.03 -19.81 -23.57
C LYS A 26 -4.24 -20.86 -22.77
N LEU A 27 -3.11 -21.32 -23.32
CA LEU A 27 -2.29 -22.34 -22.68
C LEU A 27 -1.58 -21.77 -21.44
N TYR A 28 -0.99 -20.58 -21.55
CA TYR A 28 -0.39 -19.88 -20.43
C TYR A 28 -1.40 -19.62 -19.29
N ASN A 29 -2.62 -19.14 -19.59
CA ASN A 29 -3.64 -18.95 -18.56
C ASN A 29 -3.99 -20.26 -17.84
N SER A 30 -4.16 -21.36 -18.58
CA SER A 30 -4.43 -22.67 -17.97
C SER A 30 -3.28 -23.15 -17.09
N LEU A 31 -2.03 -22.93 -17.51
CA LEU A 31 -0.84 -23.26 -16.72
C LEU A 31 -0.72 -22.37 -15.48
N GLY A 32 -1.02 -21.08 -15.61
CA GLY A 32 -1.05 -20.13 -14.50
C GLY A 32 -1.96 -20.59 -13.37
N SER A 33 -3.19 -20.98 -13.71
CA SER A 33 -4.13 -21.54 -12.72
C SER A 33 -3.60 -22.82 -12.06
N LYS A 34 -3.06 -23.77 -12.85
CA LYS A 34 -2.45 -24.99 -12.28
C LYS A 34 -1.28 -24.68 -11.35
N PHE A 35 -0.45 -23.69 -11.68
CA PHE A 35 0.66 -23.29 -10.81
C PHE A 35 0.17 -22.60 -9.52
N LEU A 36 -0.94 -21.85 -9.56
CA LEU A 36 -1.58 -21.36 -8.34
C LEU A 36 -2.02 -22.51 -7.44
N ASP A 37 -2.71 -23.52 -7.99
CA ASP A 37 -3.17 -24.70 -7.24
C ASP A 37 -2.00 -25.47 -6.60
N LEU A 38 -0.82 -25.43 -7.23
CA LEU A 38 0.42 -26.02 -6.73
C LEU A 38 1.23 -25.09 -5.81
N ASN A 39 0.70 -23.92 -5.44
CA ASN A 39 1.38 -22.87 -4.67
C ASN A 39 2.71 -22.38 -5.29
N ASN A 40 2.88 -22.56 -6.60
CA ASN A 40 4.02 -22.05 -7.35
C ASN A 40 3.70 -20.67 -7.93
N PHE A 41 3.64 -19.68 -7.04
CA PHE A 41 3.20 -18.33 -7.36
C PHE A 41 4.11 -17.61 -8.37
N GLU A 42 5.41 -17.90 -8.40
CA GLU A 42 6.33 -17.29 -9.37
C GLU A 42 6.03 -17.76 -10.81
N LEU A 43 5.90 -19.08 -11.01
CA LEU A 43 5.54 -19.59 -12.34
C LEU A 43 4.11 -19.24 -12.73
N ALA A 44 3.19 -19.17 -11.77
CA ALA A 44 1.83 -18.71 -12.01
C ALA A 44 1.82 -17.27 -12.54
N LYS A 45 2.53 -16.38 -11.85
CA LYS A 45 2.72 -14.98 -12.26
C LYS A 45 3.27 -14.87 -13.67
N ASP A 46 4.37 -15.57 -13.98
CA ASP A 46 5.00 -15.51 -15.30
C ASP A 46 4.06 -16.02 -16.40
N CYS A 47 3.31 -17.08 -16.12
CA CYS A 47 2.29 -17.60 -17.03
C CYS A 47 1.17 -16.58 -17.28
N PHE A 48 0.58 -15.99 -16.23
CA PHE A 48 -0.47 -14.99 -16.40
C PHE A 48 0.02 -13.72 -17.12
N PHE A 49 1.24 -13.28 -16.84
CA PHE A 49 1.85 -12.15 -17.55
C PHE A 49 2.04 -12.45 -19.04
N ASN A 50 2.61 -13.59 -19.39
CA ASN A 50 2.76 -14.00 -20.79
C ASN A 50 1.41 -14.19 -21.50
N ALA A 51 0.38 -14.65 -20.77
CA ALA A 51 -0.97 -14.70 -21.29
C ALA A 51 -1.53 -13.30 -21.58
N ALA A 52 -1.31 -12.34 -20.69
CA ALA A 52 -1.74 -10.95 -20.87
C ALA A 52 -1.12 -10.34 -22.13
N ILE A 53 0.20 -10.49 -22.32
CA ILE A 53 0.89 -9.97 -23.51
C ILE A 53 0.31 -10.60 -24.78
N GLY A 54 0.11 -11.92 -24.80
CA GLY A 54 -0.52 -12.59 -25.95
C GLY A 54 -1.94 -12.09 -26.23
N LEU A 55 -2.72 -11.76 -25.20
CA LEU A 55 -4.07 -11.20 -25.36
C LEU A 55 -4.06 -9.75 -25.82
N ILE A 56 -3.08 -8.94 -25.41
CA ILE A 56 -2.88 -7.56 -25.87
C ILE A 56 -2.59 -7.56 -27.38
N ASN A 57 -1.69 -8.44 -27.84
CA ASN A 57 -1.40 -8.60 -29.28
C ASN A 57 -2.63 -9.01 -30.11
N GLU A 58 -3.64 -9.62 -29.48
CA GLU A 58 -4.90 -10.03 -30.10
C GLU A 58 -6.04 -9.01 -29.85
N GLU A 59 -5.70 -7.85 -29.28
CA GLU A 59 -6.62 -6.77 -28.89
C GLU A 59 -7.76 -7.26 -27.97
N LYS A 60 -7.50 -8.29 -27.17
CA LYS A 60 -8.44 -8.85 -26.18
C LYS A 60 -8.21 -8.23 -24.80
N TYR A 61 -8.28 -6.90 -24.73
CA TYR A 61 -7.92 -6.10 -23.56
C TYR A 61 -8.61 -6.52 -22.27
N LEU A 62 -9.93 -6.78 -22.28
CA LEU A 62 -10.65 -7.22 -21.08
C LEU A 62 -10.01 -8.47 -20.42
N ARG A 63 -9.70 -9.49 -21.24
CA ARG A 63 -9.06 -10.72 -20.76
C ARG A 63 -7.59 -10.51 -20.40
N ALA A 64 -6.92 -9.57 -21.05
CA ALA A 64 -5.56 -9.21 -20.70
C ALA A 64 -5.51 -8.56 -19.31
N LEU A 65 -6.46 -7.68 -19.00
CA LEU A 65 -6.60 -7.06 -17.67
C LEU A 65 -6.83 -8.11 -16.59
N ASP A 66 -7.70 -9.10 -16.83
CA ASP A 66 -7.89 -10.23 -15.90
C ASP A 66 -6.59 -11.01 -15.68
N SER A 67 -5.81 -11.22 -16.75
CA SER A 67 -4.53 -11.92 -16.67
C SER A 67 -3.49 -11.10 -15.89
N LEU A 68 -3.43 -9.78 -16.09
CA LEU A 68 -2.56 -8.88 -15.30
C LEU A 68 -2.98 -8.85 -13.83
N ARG A 69 -4.29 -8.85 -13.53
CA ARG A 69 -4.80 -8.95 -12.16
C ARG A 69 -4.33 -10.25 -11.50
N ASN A 70 -4.41 -11.38 -12.20
CA ASN A 70 -3.95 -12.67 -11.68
C ASN A 70 -2.44 -12.70 -11.43
N ALA A 71 -1.63 -12.11 -12.33
CA ALA A 71 -0.19 -11.95 -12.13
C ALA A 71 0.11 -11.09 -10.88
N GLY A 72 -0.57 -9.95 -10.76
CA GLY A 72 -0.49 -9.08 -9.58
C GLY A 72 -0.85 -9.80 -8.29
N ASN A 73 -1.96 -10.54 -8.28
CA ASN A 73 -2.40 -11.32 -7.12
C ASN A 73 -1.38 -12.41 -6.74
N ALA A 74 -0.79 -13.11 -7.71
CA ALA A 74 0.27 -14.09 -7.45
C ALA A 74 1.50 -13.45 -6.78
N SER A 75 1.93 -12.26 -7.23
CA SER A 75 2.98 -11.48 -6.56
C SER A 75 2.57 -11.04 -5.15
N LEU A 76 1.30 -10.67 -4.92
CA LEU A 76 0.80 -10.27 -3.60
C LEU A 76 0.82 -11.41 -2.58
N VAL A 77 0.53 -12.65 -2.98
CA VAL A 77 0.59 -13.81 -2.08
C VAL A 77 2.02 -14.03 -1.54
N LYS A 78 3.05 -13.68 -2.33
CA LYS A 78 4.46 -13.66 -1.90
C LYS A 78 4.87 -12.37 -1.17
N ASN A 79 3.94 -11.46 -0.90
CA ASN A 79 4.19 -10.11 -0.37
C ASN A 79 5.12 -9.26 -1.26
N ASN A 80 5.22 -9.56 -2.56
CA ASN A 80 6.00 -8.76 -3.51
C ASN A 80 5.18 -7.56 -4.01
N TYR A 81 4.98 -6.57 -3.14
CA TYR A 81 4.14 -5.40 -3.42
C TYR A 81 4.64 -4.54 -4.58
N LEU A 82 5.97 -4.49 -4.81
CA LEU A 82 6.54 -3.68 -5.89
C LEU A 82 6.19 -4.27 -7.26
N GLU A 83 6.32 -5.58 -7.40
CA GLU A 83 5.97 -6.26 -8.65
C GLU A 83 4.46 -6.29 -8.88
N ALA A 84 3.67 -6.55 -7.83
CA ALA A 84 2.21 -6.45 -7.92
C ALA A 84 1.75 -5.06 -8.36
N GLN A 85 2.33 -4.01 -7.76
CA GLN A 85 2.05 -2.62 -8.14
C GLN A 85 2.35 -2.36 -9.61
N LYS A 86 3.46 -2.91 -10.13
CA LYS A 86 3.82 -2.78 -11.54
C LYS A 86 2.71 -3.37 -12.42
N PHE A 87 2.27 -4.60 -12.17
CA PHE A 87 1.18 -5.20 -12.96
C PHE A 87 -0.12 -4.38 -12.90
N PHE A 88 -0.50 -3.83 -11.75
CA PHE A 88 -1.68 -2.98 -11.65
C PHE A 88 -1.51 -1.65 -12.40
N THR A 89 -0.31 -1.10 -12.42
CA THR A 89 -0.02 0.14 -13.14
C THR A 89 0.03 -0.11 -14.66
N ASP A 90 0.69 -1.17 -15.09
CA ASP A 90 0.73 -1.62 -16.49
C ASP A 90 -0.69 -1.91 -17.00
N ALA A 91 -1.57 -2.49 -16.16
CA ALA A 91 -2.96 -2.73 -16.51
C ALA A 91 -3.72 -1.43 -16.84
N LEU A 92 -3.47 -0.33 -16.12
CA LEU A 92 -4.11 0.97 -16.37
C LEU A 92 -3.84 1.49 -17.78
N GLU A 93 -2.69 1.15 -18.38
CA GLU A 93 -2.35 1.55 -19.75
C GLU A 93 -3.34 0.98 -20.78
N TYR A 94 -3.95 -0.17 -20.52
CA TYR A 94 -4.86 -0.84 -21.45
C TYR A 94 -6.34 -0.62 -21.15
N VAL A 95 -6.68 0.00 -20.01
CA VAL A 95 -8.08 0.19 -19.60
C VAL A 95 -8.86 1.06 -20.60
N HIS A 96 -8.22 2.09 -21.15
CA HIS A 96 -8.85 2.97 -22.15
C HIS A 96 -9.34 2.21 -23.40
N SER A 97 -8.73 1.07 -23.73
CA SER A 97 -9.06 0.23 -24.88
C SER A 97 -10.26 -0.70 -24.63
N VAL A 98 -10.80 -0.75 -23.40
CA VAL A 98 -12.03 -1.46 -23.05
C VAL A 98 -13.23 -0.67 -23.56
N ARG A 99 -14.06 -1.30 -24.41
CA ARG A 99 -15.20 -0.65 -25.07
C ARG A 99 -16.36 -0.35 -24.13
N ASN A 100 -16.63 -1.25 -23.18
CA ASN A 100 -17.73 -1.08 -22.24
C ASN A 100 -17.34 -0.05 -21.17
N ILE A 101 -18.14 1.03 -21.05
CA ILE A 101 -17.86 2.15 -20.15
C ILE A 101 -17.90 1.72 -18.68
N THR A 102 -18.86 0.87 -18.30
CA THR A 102 -19.00 0.36 -16.93
C THR A 102 -17.79 -0.48 -16.53
N GLU A 103 -17.35 -1.40 -17.40
CA GLU A 103 -16.14 -2.20 -17.17
C GLU A 103 -14.90 -1.31 -17.11
N ARG A 104 -14.78 -0.33 -18.01
CA ARG A 104 -13.66 0.61 -18.04
C ARG A 104 -13.56 1.41 -16.74
N ASN A 105 -14.69 1.97 -16.27
CA ASN A 105 -14.76 2.69 -15.00
C ASN A 105 -14.35 1.78 -13.84
N PHE A 106 -14.85 0.54 -13.83
CA PHE A 106 -14.47 -0.47 -12.84
C PHE A 106 -12.96 -0.70 -12.82
N TYR A 107 -12.33 -1.01 -13.95
CA TYR A 107 -10.90 -1.34 -13.99
C TYR A 107 -10.00 -0.14 -13.66
N TYR A 108 -10.37 1.06 -14.09
CA TYR A 108 -9.64 2.27 -13.69
C TYR A 108 -9.62 2.43 -12.17
N VAL A 109 -10.78 2.36 -11.52
CA VAL A 109 -10.87 2.44 -10.06
C VAL A 109 -10.14 1.27 -9.41
N PHE A 110 -10.40 0.05 -9.88
CA PHE A 110 -9.89 -1.17 -9.27
C PHE A 110 -8.35 -1.21 -9.24
N PHE A 111 -7.71 -1.03 -10.39
CA PHE A 111 -6.24 -1.10 -10.47
C PHE A 111 -5.55 0.10 -9.82
N SER A 112 -6.13 1.30 -9.89
CA SER A 112 -5.57 2.46 -9.19
C SER A 112 -5.66 2.30 -7.67
N CYS A 113 -6.72 1.70 -7.16
CA CYS A 113 -6.87 1.40 -5.73
C CYS A 113 -5.88 0.33 -5.28
N LEU A 114 -5.72 -0.77 -6.02
CA LEU A 114 -4.73 -1.80 -5.67
C LEU A 114 -3.29 -1.27 -5.73
N SER A 115 -2.98 -0.43 -6.72
CA SER A 115 -1.68 0.26 -6.82
C SER A 115 -1.46 1.20 -5.62
N TYR A 116 -2.48 1.95 -5.20
CA TYR A 116 -2.42 2.75 -3.97
C TYR A 116 -2.14 1.90 -2.73
N LEU A 117 -2.85 0.79 -2.54
CA LEU A 117 -2.64 -0.08 -1.39
C LEU A 117 -1.21 -0.65 -1.36
N CYS A 118 -0.65 -1.01 -2.52
CA CYS A 118 0.75 -1.43 -2.62
C CYS A 118 1.73 -0.31 -2.24
N SER A 119 1.54 0.90 -2.79
CA SER A 119 2.31 2.09 -2.42
C SER A 119 2.22 2.40 -0.93
N PHE A 120 1.04 2.25 -0.35
CA PHE A 120 0.78 2.55 1.05
C PHE A 120 1.62 1.67 1.98
N VAL A 121 1.66 0.35 1.75
CA VAL A 121 2.50 -0.58 2.53
C VAL A 121 3.99 -0.22 2.42
N LYS A 122 4.41 0.40 1.32
CA LYS A 122 5.79 0.88 1.11
C LYS A 122 6.07 2.27 1.70
N GLY A 123 5.11 2.89 2.38
CA GLY A 123 5.24 4.26 2.91
C GLY A 123 5.18 5.35 1.82
N LYS A 124 4.67 5.03 0.63
CA LYS A 124 4.53 5.92 -0.53
C LYS A 124 3.06 6.29 -0.80
N GLY A 125 2.26 6.41 0.26
CA GLY A 125 0.81 6.65 0.15
C GLY A 125 0.45 7.87 -0.71
N GLU A 126 1.24 8.95 -0.63
CA GLU A 126 1.04 10.15 -1.45
C GLU A 126 1.16 9.90 -2.96
N GLU A 127 2.13 9.09 -3.39
CA GLU A 127 2.27 8.70 -4.80
C GLU A 127 1.00 7.98 -5.29
N GLY A 128 0.44 7.09 -4.45
CA GLY A 128 -0.81 6.40 -4.74
C GLY A 128 -2.02 7.34 -4.80
N ILE A 129 -2.13 8.32 -3.90
CA ILE A 129 -3.21 9.33 -3.94
C ILE A 129 -3.12 10.16 -5.22
N ASN A 130 -1.91 10.54 -5.63
CA ASN A 130 -1.71 11.27 -6.88
C ASN A 130 -2.14 10.47 -8.10
N LEU A 131 -1.90 9.15 -8.12
CA LEU A 131 -2.42 8.26 -9.15
C LEU A 131 -3.95 8.26 -9.18
N ILE A 132 -4.61 8.09 -8.03
CA ILE A 132 -6.08 8.08 -7.93
C ILE A 132 -6.68 9.40 -8.44
N LYS A 133 -6.09 10.54 -8.08
CA LYS A 133 -6.52 11.86 -8.57
C LYS A 133 -6.42 11.96 -10.09
N LYS A 134 -5.35 11.43 -10.69
CA LYS A 134 -5.20 11.37 -12.15
C LYS A 134 -6.26 10.46 -12.78
N ILE A 135 -6.55 9.32 -12.16
CA ILE A 135 -7.54 8.37 -12.69
C ILE A 135 -8.96 8.92 -12.64
N LYS A 136 -9.29 9.76 -11.65
CA LYS A 136 -10.60 10.41 -11.53
C LYS A 136 -11.05 11.09 -12.83
N SER A 137 -10.15 11.73 -13.60
CA SER A 137 -10.53 12.40 -14.85
C SER A 137 -10.96 11.46 -15.98
N TYR A 138 -10.73 10.15 -15.85
CA TYR A 138 -11.09 9.13 -16.85
C TYR A 138 -12.30 8.29 -16.44
N VAL A 139 -12.87 8.54 -15.28
CA VAL A 139 -13.99 7.78 -14.70
C VAL A 139 -15.16 8.72 -14.50
N ASP A 140 -16.36 8.19 -14.70
CA ASP A 140 -17.59 8.91 -14.36
C ASP A 140 -17.58 9.37 -12.88
N ASP A 141 -17.99 10.62 -12.64
CA ASP A 141 -17.88 11.27 -11.33
C ASP A 141 -18.79 10.63 -10.27
N GLU A 142 -19.98 10.17 -10.66
CA GLU A 142 -20.92 9.50 -9.75
C GLU A 142 -20.41 8.10 -9.41
N TYR A 143 -20.03 7.33 -10.44
CA TYR A 143 -19.40 6.03 -10.25
C TYR A 143 -18.18 6.11 -9.33
N PHE A 144 -17.28 7.08 -9.56
CA PHE A 144 -16.07 7.25 -8.77
C PHE A 144 -16.38 7.52 -7.30
N LYS A 145 -17.34 8.41 -7.00
CA LYS A 145 -17.69 8.78 -5.62
C LYS A 145 -18.35 7.64 -4.84
N GLU A 146 -19.21 6.87 -5.50
CA GLU A 146 -19.99 5.82 -4.83
C GLU A 146 -19.24 4.49 -4.72
N ASN A 147 -18.18 4.31 -5.51
CA ASN A 147 -17.43 3.06 -5.55
C ASN A 147 -16.87 2.69 -4.15
N PRO A 148 -17.11 1.46 -3.66
CA PRO A 148 -16.63 1.00 -2.36
C PRO A 148 -15.11 1.13 -2.16
N LEU A 149 -14.31 0.94 -3.22
CA LEU A 149 -12.85 1.05 -3.12
C LEU A 149 -12.38 2.50 -2.93
N ILE A 150 -13.04 3.45 -3.58
CA ILE A 150 -12.74 4.88 -3.36
C ILE A 150 -13.15 5.30 -1.96
N ARG A 151 -14.30 4.82 -1.46
CA ARG A 151 -14.72 5.02 -0.07
C ARG A 151 -13.73 4.43 0.92
N LEU A 152 -13.24 3.21 0.69
CA LEU A 152 -12.18 2.59 1.51
C LEU A 152 -10.95 3.48 1.62
N ILE A 153 -10.43 3.99 0.50
CA ILE A 153 -9.23 4.84 0.49
C ILE A 153 -9.48 6.19 1.17
N LYS A 154 -10.66 6.78 0.95
CA LYS A 154 -11.08 8.00 1.63
C LYS A 154 -11.12 7.78 3.14
N ASP A 155 -11.78 6.73 3.61
CA ASP A 155 -11.92 6.42 5.04
C ASP A 155 -10.57 6.10 5.68
N ILE A 156 -9.67 5.38 4.97
CA ILE A 156 -8.26 5.18 5.39
C ILE A 156 -7.55 6.52 5.59
N THR A 157 -7.66 7.41 4.61
CA THR A 157 -6.94 8.70 4.62
C THR A 157 -7.44 9.59 5.76
N ILE A 158 -8.76 9.64 5.97
CA ILE A 158 -9.36 10.43 7.05
C ILE A 158 -9.04 9.81 8.42
N ALA A 159 -9.09 8.49 8.55
CA ALA A 159 -8.75 7.80 9.81
C ALA A 159 -7.36 8.21 10.32
N ILE A 160 -6.35 8.20 9.44
CA ILE A 160 -4.98 8.59 9.78
C ILE A 160 -4.91 10.07 10.15
N LYS A 161 -5.48 10.94 9.31
CA LYS A 161 -5.41 12.40 9.46
C LYS A 161 -6.05 12.86 10.77
N ASP A 162 -7.24 12.35 11.06
CA ASP A 162 -8.06 12.79 12.19
C ASP A 162 -7.85 11.91 13.43
N LYS A 163 -6.97 10.90 13.35
CA LYS A 163 -6.72 9.90 14.41
C LYS A 163 -8.03 9.30 14.97
N ASN A 164 -8.98 8.99 14.09
CA ASN A 164 -10.35 8.62 14.48
C ASN A 164 -10.68 7.16 14.12
N ASN A 165 -10.88 6.34 15.15
CA ASN A 165 -11.21 4.92 15.03
C ASN A 165 -12.57 4.64 14.38
N LYS A 166 -13.53 5.58 14.39
CA LYS A 166 -14.87 5.36 13.81
C LYS A 166 -14.82 5.03 12.31
N TYR A 167 -13.84 5.58 11.60
CA TYR A 167 -13.65 5.27 10.17
C TYR A 167 -13.16 3.83 9.95
N LEU A 168 -12.37 3.28 10.88
CA LEU A 168 -11.93 1.88 10.83
C LEU A 168 -13.10 0.93 11.10
N GLU A 169 -13.93 1.23 12.10
CA GLU A 169 -15.16 0.45 12.37
C GLU A 169 -16.12 0.44 11.17
N LYS A 170 -16.22 1.57 10.46
CA LYS A 170 -17.01 1.65 9.23
C LYS A 170 -16.41 0.78 8.12
N ILE A 171 -15.09 0.85 7.92
CA ILE A 171 -14.40 0.01 6.93
C ILE A 171 -14.65 -1.47 7.22
N GLU A 172 -14.52 -1.92 8.46
CA GLU A 172 -14.73 -3.32 8.83
C GLU A 172 -16.14 -3.82 8.48
N LYS A 173 -17.17 -3.00 8.68
CA LYS A 173 -18.57 -3.35 8.34
C LYS A 173 -18.84 -3.43 6.84
N GLU A 174 -18.15 -2.61 6.05
CA GLU A 174 -18.35 -2.54 4.60
C GLU A 174 -17.36 -3.42 3.81
N PHE A 175 -16.36 -4.01 4.48
CA PHE A 175 -15.22 -4.66 3.84
C PHE A 175 -15.61 -5.82 2.92
N ASP A 176 -16.57 -6.64 3.35
CA ASP A 176 -17.03 -7.82 2.60
C ASP A 176 -17.78 -7.45 1.30
N GLN A 177 -18.16 -6.19 1.11
CA GLN A 177 -18.75 -5.71 -0.15
C GLN A 177 -17.73 -5.69 -1.28
N ILE A 178 -16.43 -5.74 -0.97
CA ILE A 178 -15.34 -5.65 -1.94
C ILE A 178 -14.84 -7.05 -2.30
N LYS A 179 -14.95 -7.39 -3.59
CA LYS A 179 -14.54 -8.71 -4.11
C LYS A 179 -13.04 -8.77 -4.41
N PHE A 180 -12.27 -9.09 -3.37
CA PHE A 180 -10.82 -9.32 -3.47
C PHE A 180 -10.48 -10.79 -3.75
N PHE A 181 -9.39 -11.01 -4.48
CA PHE A 181 -8.66 -12.27 -4.45
C PHE A 181 -7.83 -12.38 -3.18
N GLU A 182 -7.33 -13.59 -2.88
CA GLU A 182 -6.61 -13.86 -1.62
C GLU A 182 -5.43 -12.90 -1.36
N GLY A 183 -4.58 -12.67 -2.35
CA GLY A 183 -3.44 -11.76 -2.23
C GLY A 183 -3.88 -10.30 -2.07
N GLU A 184 -4.91 -9.87 -2.79
CA GLU A 184 -5.51 -8.54 -2.68
C GLU A 184 -6.16 -8.31 -1.31
N LEU A 185 -6.84 -9.32 -0.78
CA LEU A 185 -7.46 -9.33 0.54
C LEU A 185 -6.38 -9.18 1.63
N ASN A 186 -5.32 -9.98 1.53
CA ASN A 186 -4.18 -9.93 2.44
C ASN A 186 -3.47 -8.56 2.39
N LEU A 187 -3.33 -7.97 1.21
CA LEU A 187 -2.81 -6.61 1.04
C LEU A 187 -3.70 -5.58 1.75
N ALA A 188 -5.01 -5.61 1.50
CA ALA A 188 -5.96 -4.67 2.08
C ALA A 188 -5.99 -4.78 3.62
N LYS A 189 -6.04 -6.00 4.18
CA LYS A 189 -5.96 -6.22 5.62
C LYS A 189 -4.64 -5.69 6.21
N ARG A 190 -3.52 -5.91 5.54
CA ARG A 190 -2.22 -5.39 5.98
C ARG A 190 -2.18 -3.85 5.98
N VAL A 191 -2.74 -3.21 4.95
CA VAL A 191 -2.91 -1.75 4.95
C VAL A 191 -3.71 -1.31 6.17
N LEU A 192 -4.84 -1.95 6.46
CA LEU A 192 -5.67 -1.56 7.58
C LEU A 192 -4.99 -1.78 8.95
N VAL A 193 -4.13 -2.79 9.10
CA VAL A 193 -3.28 -2.94 10.30
C VAL A 193 -2.32 -1.76 10.45
N ILE A 194 -1.69 -1.32 9.35
CA ILE A 194 -0.81 -0.15 9.37
C ILE A 194 -1.62 1.09 9.77
N VAL A 195 -2.80 1.29 9.18
CA VAL A 195 -3.70 2.40 9.51
C VAL A 195 -4.10 2.36 10.99
N LYS A 196 -4.57 1.22 11.49
CA LYS A 196 -4.94 1.03 12.89
C LYS A 196 -3.77 1.34 13.82
N THR A 197 -2.56 0.90 13.47
CA THR A 197 -1.34 1.21 14.22
C THR A 197 -1.11 2.72 14.26
N HIS A 198 -1.21 3.40 13.11
CA HIS A 198 -1.07 4.86 13.06
C HIS A 198 -2.13 5.58 13.90
N VAL A 199 -3.38 5.11 13.89
CA VAL A 199 -4.47 5.71 14.66
C VAL A 199 -4.31 5.48 16.17
N SER A 200 -3.89 4.29 16.57
CA SER A 200 -3.74 3.89 17.98
C SER A 200 -2.48 4.46 18.64
N LEU A 201 -1.41 4.73 17.89
CA LEU A 201 -0.18 5.28 18.46
C LEU A 201 -0.41 6.70 18.99
N ILE A 202 -0.19 6.85 20.30
CA ILE A 202 -0.23 8.14 20.99
C ILE A 202 1.19 8.70 20.99
N THR A 203 1.34 9.87 20.41
CA THR A 203 2.60 10.60 20.36
C THR A 203 2.42 11.95 21.04
N LYS A 204 3.25 12.23 22.04
CA LYS A 204 3.24 13.52 22.76
C LYS A 204 4.60 14.19 22.62
N LEU A 205 4.56 15.50 22.43
CA LEU A 205 5.74 16.35 22.43
C LEU A 205 5.74 17.18 23.71
N SER A 206 6.88 17.23 24.37
CA SER A 206 7.10 18.10 25.51
C SER A 206 8.48 18.72 25.43
N ILE A 207 8.58 19.93 25.96
CA ILE A 207 9.83 20.67 26.12
C ILE A 207 10.08 20.82 27.63
N ASP A 208 11.33 20.98 28.04
CA ASP A 208 11.73 20.97 29.46
C ASP A 208 11.38 22.26 30.21
N LYS A 209 11.21 23.37 29.48
CA LYS A 209 10.91 24.71 29.99
C LYS A 209 9.89 25.44 29.11
N ASP A 210 9.22 26.43 29.69
CA ASP A 210 8.28 27.31 28.97
C ASP A 210 8.98 28.49 28.26
N VAL A 211 10.17 28.88 28.74
CA VAL A 211 10.93 30.04 28.22
C VAL A 211 12.40 29.66 28.04
N TYR A 212 12.98 30.09 26.91
CA TYR A 212 14.39 29.87 26.57
C TYR A 212 15.06 31.17 26.15
N THR A 213 16.34 31.30 26.47
CA THR A 213 17.24 32.30 25.92
C THR A 213 18.06 31.72 24.78
N THR A 214 18.80 32.56 24.04
CA THR A 214 19.71 32.11 22.97
C THR A 214 20.88 31.26 23.47
N ASN A 215 21.13 31.23 24.78
CA ASN A 215 22.19 30.45 25.39
C ASN A 215 21.71 29.09 25.91
N ASP A 216 20.40 28.88 26.00
CA ASP A 216 19.81 27.63 26.49
C ASP A 216 19.79 26.55 25.41
N LEU A 217 19.91 25.30 25.83
CA LEU A 217 19.55 24.15 25.00
C LEU A 217 18.08 23.79 25.27
N ILE A 218 17.33 23.59 24.20
CA ILE A 218 15.94 23.14 24.25
C ILE A 218 15.96 21.60 24.20
N THR A 219 15.41 20.96 25.22
CA THR A 219 15.25 19.50 25.26
C THR A 219 13.86 19.15 24.75
N LEU A 220 13.76 18.73 23.50
CA LEU A 220 12.51 18.24 22.91
C LEU A 220 12.39 16.73 23.15
N MET A 221 11.43 16.36 23.98
CA MET A 221 11.08 14.97 24.27
C MET A 221 9.90 14.53 23.42
N ILE A 222 10.07 13.41 22.72
CA ILE A 222 9.01 12.70 22.01
C ILE A 222 8.65 11.46 22.80
N GLU A 223 7.45 11.47 23.38
CA GLU A 223 6.89 10.31 24.08
C GLU A 223 6.01 9.52 23.13
N ILE A 224 6.27 8.22 23.02
CA ILE A 224 5.48 7.29 22.20
C ILE A 224 4.88 6.24 23.15
N ASP A 225 3.56 6.28 23.29
CA ASP A 225 2.81 5.27 24.04
C ASP A 225 2.20 4.27 23.05
N SER A 226 2.67 3.03 23.18
CA SER A 226 2.25 1.89 22.36
C SER A 226 1.32 0.93 23.09
N LYS A 227 0.85 1.25 24.31
CA LYS A 227 -0.13 0.44 25.03
C LYS A 227 -1.41 0.20 24.24
N PRO A 228 -1.99 1.20 23.52
CA PRO A 228 -3.18 0.97 22.71
C PRO A 228 -2.96 -0.02 21.54
N LEU A 229 -1.71 -0.40 21.24
CA LEU A 229 -1.43 -1.43 20.24
C LEU A 229 -1.68 -2.85 20.76
N LEU A 230 -1.74 -3.06 22.08
CA LEU A 230 -2.05 -4.38 22.64
C LEU A 230 -3.45 -4.85 22.24
N ASP A 231 -4.42 -3.94 22.22
CA ASP A 231 -5.80 -4.20 21.78
C ASP A 231 -5.85 -4.62 20.30
N ASN A 232 -4.86 -4.22 19.49
CA ASN A 232 -4.78 -4.56 18.08
C ASN A 232 -4.24 -5.98 17.83
N LEU A 233 -3.58 -6.61 18.82
CA LEU A 233 -2.91 -7.90 18.64
C LEU A 233 -3.87 -9.09 18.53
N MET A 234 -5.13 -8.92 18.95
CA MET A 234 -6.11 -10.00 19.08
C MET A 234 -7.38 -9.78 18.24
N HIS A 235 -7.42 -8.75 17.40
CA HIS A 235 -8.66 -8.39 16.72
C HIS A 235 -8.96 -9.35 15.55
N PRO A 236 -10.08 -10.10 15.57
CA PRO A 236 -10.35 -11.22 14.65
C PRO A 236 -10.34 -10.84 13.16
N PHE A 237 -10.74 -9.61 12.85
CA PHE A 237 -10.84 -9.12 11.48
C PHE A 237 -9.49 -9.11 10.73
N TYR A 238 -8.43 -8.65 11.41
CA TYR A 238 -7.14 -8.39 10.76
C TYR A 238 -6.28 -9.65 10.59
N ASN A 239 -6.44 -10.65 11.47
CA ASN A 239 -5.65 -11.88 11.51
C ASN A 239 -4.14 -11.61 11.34
N TYR A 240 -3.63 -10.60 12.05
CA TYR A 240 -2.24 -10.16 11.95
C TYR A 240 -1.68 -9.84 13.33
N TYR A 241 -0.45 -10.27 13.59
CA TYR A 241 0.23 -10.04 14.85
C TYR A 241 1.39 -9.05 14.68
N LEU A 242 1.26 -7.87 15.29
CA LEU A 242 2.30 -6.86 15.32
C LEU A 242 3.37 -7.25 16.36
N LYS A 243 4.55 -7.68 15.91
CA LYS A 243 5.66 -8.04 16.81
C LYS A 243 6.41 -6.82 17.35
N GLU A 244 6.78 -5.92 16.45
CA GLU A 244 7.57 -4.74 16.74
C GLU A 244 7.33 -3.66 15.68
N LEU A 245 7.60 -2.42 16.06
CA LEU A 245 7.67 -1.26 15.18
C LEU A 245 9.09 -0.75 15.17
N LYS A 246 9.64 -0.53 13.98
CA LYS A 246 10.99 -0.02 13.80
C LYS A 246 10.95 1.41 13.29
N ILE A 247 11.34 2.36 14.12
CA ILE A 247 11.57 3.74 13.70
C ILE A 247 12.96 3.80 13.10
N SER A 248 13.03 3.95 11.77
CA SER A 248 14.28 4.01 11.02
C SER A 248 14.68 5.44 10.62
N LYS A 249 13.74 6.38 10.67
CA LYS A 249 13.94 7.78 10.34
C LYS A 249 12.95 8.62 11.14
N ILE A 250 13.41 9.79 11.59
CA ILE A 250 12.57 10.83 12.18
C ILE A 250 12.94 12.13 11.47
N ARG A 251 11.94 12.86 10.97
CA ARG A 251 12.12 14.21 10.42
C ARG A 251 11.49 15.20 11.36
N LEU A 252 12.24 16.23 11.71
CA LEU A 252 11.81 17.35 12.52
C LEU A 252 12.07 18.63 11.71
N ILE A 253 11.03 19.40 11.45
CA ILE A 253 11.16 20.72 10.81
C ILE A 253 11.42 21.75 11.91
N LEU A 254 12.40 22.63 11.70
CA LEU A 254 12.80 23.68 12.62
C LEU A 254 12.77 25.02 11.87
N SER A 255 12.47 26.11 12.57
CA SER A 255 12.70 27.45 12.05
C SER A 255 14.20 27.74 11.88
N ASP A 256 14.53 28.70 11.01
CA ASP A 256 15.93 29.00 10.62
C ASP A 256 16.84 29.39 11.79
N ASN A 257 16.26 29.89 12.89
CA ASN A 257 16.98 30.24 14.10
C ASN A 257 17.30 29.06 15.04
N LEU A 258 16.86 27.85 14.71
CA LEU A 258 17.05 26.64 15.50
C LEU A 258 17.84 25.58 14.72
N THR A 259 18.77 24.90 15.38
CA THR A 259 19.40 23.69 14.82
C THR A 259 19.33 22.52 15.79
N SER A 260 19.24 21.32 15.23
CA SER A 260 19.34 20.08 16.00
C SER A 260 20.81 19.80 16.31
N HIS A 261 21.18 19.92 17.58
CA HIS A 261 22.50 19.65 18.11
C HIS A 261 22.71 18.15 18.40
N LYS A 262 21.66 17.47 18.89
CA LYS A 262 21.66 16.01 19.12
C LYS A 262 20.35 15.41 18.62
N ARG A 263 20.44 14.21 18.06
CA ARG A 263 19.30 13.41 17.56
C ARG A 263 19.30 12.05 18.27
N PRO A 264 18.12 11.40 18.40
CA PRO A 264 18.05 10.05 18.91
C PRO A 264 18.80 9.07 17.99
N GLU A 265 19.42 8.06 18.59
CA GLU A 265 20.05 6.98 17.84
C GLU A 265 18.99 6.14 17.13
N LEU A 266 19.25 5.81 15.86
CA LEU A 266 18.33 5.04 15.02
C LEU A 266 19.04 3.77 14.51
N PRO A 267 18.30 2.65 14.37
CA PRO A 267 16.86 2.51 14.54
C PRO A 267 16.40 2.33 16.00
N VAL A 268 15.23 2.86 16.34
CA VAL A 268 14.55 2.53 17.61
C VAL A 268 13.51 1.44 17.38
N ILE A 269 13.53 0.42 18.24
CA ILE A 269 12.57 -0.68 18.24
C ILE A 269 11.53 -0.42 19.34
N ILE A 270 10.26 -0.37 18.95
CA ILE A 270 9.11 -0.21 19.82
C ILE A 270 8.36 -1.54 19.86
N LYS A 271 8.19 -2.12 21.05
CA LYS A 271 7.34 -3.30 21.25
C LYS A 271 5.96 -2.84 21.75
N PRO A 272 4.86 -3.44 21.28
CA PRO A 272 3.53 -3.13 21.79
C PRO A 272 3.46 -3.21 23.32
N GLY A 273 2.74 -2.28 23.96
CA GLY A 273 2.63 -2.23 25.42
C GLY A 273 3.70 -1.39 26.12
N GLN A 274 4.66 -0.83 25.39
CA GLN A 274 5.77 -0.06 25.97
C GLN A 274 5.61 1.44 25.75
N ASN A 275 6.21 2.21 26.67
CA ASN A 275 6.43 3.64 26.51
C ASN A 275 7.88 3.85 26.09
N HIS A 276 8.08 4.68 25.09
CA HIS A 276 9.41 5.07 24.63
C HIS A 276 9.56 6.59 24.64
N GLN A 277 10.74 7.05 25.00
CA GLN A 277 11.10 8.46 24.98
C GLN A 277 12.29 8.65 24.03
N LEU A 278 12.15 9.62 23.13
CA LEU A 278 13.20 10.01 22.19
C LEU A 278 13.55 11.48 22.42
N GLU A 279 14.83 11.75 22.58
CA GLU A 279 15.32 13.08 22.93
C GLU A 279 16.00 13.75 21.73
N PHE A 280 15.59 14.99 21.45
CA PHE A 280 16.29 15.91 20.58
C PHE A 280 16.83 17.07 21.41
N LEU A 281 18.10 17.42 21.20
CA LEU A 281 18.65 18.66 21.73
C LEU A 281 18.69 19.69 20.61
N ILE A 282 18.00 20.81 20.81
CA ILE A 282 17.88 21.90 19.85
C ILE A 282 18.58 23.13 20.41
N LYS A 283 19.37 23.80 19.59
CA LYS A 283 20.09 25.01 19.95
C LYS A 283 19.54 26.22 19.18
N PRO A 284 19.12 27.29 19.87
CA PRO A 284 18.82 28.57 19.25
C PRO A 284 20.10 29.33 18.88
N HIS A 285 20.05 30.08 17.78
CA HIS A 285 21.18 30.88 17.29
C HIS A 285 20.94 32.39 17.40
N PHE A 286 19.71 32.82 17.13
CA PHE A 286 19.30 34.22 17.16
C PHE A 286 17.80 34.32 17.46
N GLN A 287 17.37 35.50 17.90
CA GLN A 287 15.95 35.73 18.21
C GLN A 287 15.14 35.94 16.93
N MET A 288 13.93 35.38 16.92
CA MET A 288 12.93 35.61 15.88
C MET A 288 11.56 35.80 16.54
N GLU A 289 10.73 36.69 16.00
CA GLU A 289 9.37 36.94 16.50
C GLU A 289 8.48 35.68 16.47
N LYS A 290 8.71 34.78 15.49
CA LYS A 290 7.96 33.52 15.36
C LYS A 290 8.94 32.36 15.18
N THR A 291 9.17 31.63 16.26
CA THR A 291 9.97 30.41 16.29
C THR A 291 9.03 29.20 16.31
N PHE A 292 9.36 28.12 15.58
CA PHE A 292 8.55 26.90 15.60
C PHE A 292 9.41 25.63 15.59
N ILE A 293 8.87 24.58 16.20
CA ILE A 293 9.43 23.23 16.25
C ILE A 293 8.34 22.27 15.77
N GLY A 294 8.58 21.59 14.65
CA GLY A 294 7.64 20.68 13.99
C GLY A 294 7.21 21.18 12.60
N PRO A 295 6.40 20.39 11.85
CA PRO A 295 5.88 19.06 12.17
C PRO A 295 6.97 17.98 12.29
N ILE A 296 6.59 16.85 12.90
CA ILE A 296 7.43 15.65 13.05
C ILE A 296 6.80 14.49 12.28
N THR A 297 7.61 13.77 11.50
CA THR A 297 7.18 12.58 10.74
C THR A 297 8.19 11.45 10.82
#